data_AF-A0A6I5NH78-F1
#
_entry.id   AF-A0A6I5NH78-F1
#
_cell.length_a   1.000
_cell.length_b   1.000
_cell.length_c   1.000
_cell.angle_alpha   90.00
_cell.angle_beta   90.00
_cell.angle_gamma   90.00
#
_symmetry.space_group_name_H-M   'P 1'
#
loop_
_entity.id
_entity.type
_entity.pdbx_description
1 polymer ?
#
loop_
_entity_poly.entity_id
_entity_poly.type
_entity_poly.pdbx_seq_one_letter_code
_entity_poly.pdbx_strand_id
1 'polypeptide(L)'
;MLRRQRRLFRWWHRVRDGTLAREQFIARVAHLRQGIKTTLAETAALPIEADEKSPLAKTIRTCRRLLKVEPALWTFVYTVGVEPTNNAAEQALRPAVIWRKTSFGAQSQSGSRFVTHLLTVSASLKAQDRNILDFLTQACLANRAGTEPPSLLP
;
A
#
# COMPACT_ATOMS: atom_id res chain seq x y z
N MET A 1 -1.16 -22.57 3.64
CA MET A 1 -0.66 -21.17 3.60
C MET A 1 -0.68 -20.44 4.95
N LEU A 2 -1.78 -20.46 5.73
CA LEU A 2 -1.94 -19.69 6.98
C LEU A 2 -0.85 -19.91 8.06
N ARG A 3 -0.29 -21.13 8.17
CA ARG A 3 0.82 -21.41 9.10
C ARG A 3 2.13 -20.70 8.70
N ARG A 4 2.41 -20.60 7.39
CA ARG A 4 3.60 -19.91 6.85
C ARG A 4 3.49 -18.40 7.07
N GLN A 5 2.31 -17.82 6.85
CA GLN A 5 2.01 -16.41 7.15
C GLN A 5 2.22 -16.07 8.63
N ARG A 6 1.66 -16.84 9.55
CA ARG A 6 1.86 -16.61 11.00
C ARG A 6 3.33 -16.67 11.41
N ARG A 7 4.12 -17.54 10.76
CA ARG A 7 5.57 -17.61 11.00
C ARG A 7 6.31 -16.40 10.47
N LEU A 8 5.96 -15.92 9.27
CA LEU A 8 6.52 -14.70 8.68
C LEU A 8 6.31 -13.49 9.59
N PHE A 9 5.07 -13.26 10.05
CA PHE A 9 4.79 -12.13 10.93
C PHE A 9 5.48 -12.24 12.29
N ARG A 10 5.57 -13.44 12.88
CA ARG A 10 6.37 -13.62 14.11
C ARG A 10 7.84 -13.23 13.91
N TRP A 11 8.45 -13.59 12.78
CA TRP A 11 9.82 -13.16 12.49
C TRP A 11 9.91 -11.65 12.26
N TRP A 12 8.96 -11.07 11.55
CA TRP A 12 8.89 -9.62 11.36
C TRP A 12 8.79 -8.87 12.70
N HIS A 13 7.92 -9.30 13.62
CA HIS A 13 7.79 -8.67 14.93
C HIS A 13 9.11 -8.70 15.68
N ARG A 14 9.85 -9.81 15.59
CA ARG A 14 11.18 -9.90 16.20
C ARG A 14 12.20 -8.94 15.57
N VAL A 15 12.15 -8.69 14.26
CA VAL A 15 13.00 -7.70 13.60
C VAL A 15 12.62 -6.29 14.05
N ARG A 16 11.31 -5.97 14.10
CA ARG A 16 10.81 -4.69 14.60
C ARG A 16 11.26 -4.44 16.04
N ASP A 17 11.16 -5.45 16.89
CA ASP A 17 11.50 -5.37 18.31
C ASP A 17 13.03 -5.51 18.56
N GLY A 18 13.85 -5.60 17.51
CA GLY A 18 15.31 -5.70 17.60
C GLY A 18 15.87 -7.06 18.07
N THR A 19 15.01 -8.07 18.27
CA THR A 19 15.38 -9.41 18.78
C THR A 19 15.76 -10.42 17.69
N LEU A 20 15.81 -9.99 16.44
CA LEU A 20 16.28 -10.77 15.29
C LEU A 20 16.98 -9.84 14.29
N ALA A 21 18.23 -10.16 13.94
CA ALA A 21 18.97 -9.43 12.92
C ALA A 21 18.29 -9.54 11.54
N ARG A 22 18.37 -8.47 10.76
CA ARG A 22 17.66 -8.38 9.48
C ARG A 22 18.19 -9.36 8.45
N GLU A 23 19.50 -9.61 8.45
CA GLU A 23 20.18 -10.57 7.60
C GLU A 23 19.64 -11.98 7.83
N GLN A 24 19.47 -12.35 9.11
CA GLN A 24 18.87 -13.64 9.49
C GLN A 24 17.41 -13.71 9.07
N PHE A 25 16.66 -12.60 9.16
CA PHE A 25 15.29 -12.55 8.68
C PHE A 25 15.20 -12.74 7.16
N ILE A 26 16.04 -12.03 6.39
CA ILE A 26 16.12 -12.16 4.93
C ILE A 26 16.41 -13.61 4.53
N ALA A 27 17.41 -14.25 5.15
CA ALA A 27 17.74 -15.65 4.90
C ALA A 27 16.56 -16.61 5.18
N ARG A 28 15.87 -16.43 6.31
CA ARG A 28 14.68 -17.23 6.66
C ARG A 28 13.52 -17.01 5.69
N VAL A 29 13.33 -15.78 5.23
CA VAL A 29 12.25 -15.44 4.29
C VAL A 29 12.57 -15.96 2.89
N ALA A 30 13.83 -16.02 2.46
CA ALA A 30 14.19 -16.52 1.13
C ALA A 30 13.63 -17.93 0.86
N HIS A 31 13.83 -18.87 1.79
CA HIS A 31 13.27 -20.22 1.68
C HIS A 31 11.75 -20.24 1.70
N LEU A 32 11.13 -19.40 2.55
CA LEU A 32 9.67 -19.30 2.65
C LEU A 32 9.05 -18.71 1.38
N ARG A 33 9.70 -17.69 0.80
CA ARG A 33 9.32 -17.04 -0.47
C ARG A 33 9.36 -18.04 -1.60
N GLN A 34 10.45 -18.79 -1.75
CA GLN A 34 10.56 -19.80 -2.79
C GLN A 34 9.45 -20.85 -2.68
N GLY A 35 9.23 -21.38 -1.48
CA GLY A 35 8.16 -22.36 -1.27
C GLY A 35 6.75 -21.81 -1.48
N ILE A 36 6.51 -20.51 -1.33
CA ILE A 36 5.22 -19.89 -1.68
C ILE A 36 5.12 -19.68 -3.19
N LYS A 37 6.19 -19.18 -3.82
CA LYS A 37 6.23 -18.94 -5.27
C LYS A 37 6.01 -20.23 -6.05
N THR A 38 6.63 -21.34 -5.65
CA THR A 38 6.42 -22.65 -6.28
C THR A 38 4.95 -23.08 -6.20
N THR A 39 4.33 -23.05 -5.02
CA THR A 39 2.90 -23.41 -4.86
C THR A 39 1.97 -22.50 -5.67
N LEU A 40 2.27 -21.19 -5.75
CA LEU A 40 1.52 -20.26 -6.58
C LEU A 40 1.66 -20.59 -8.07
N ALA A 41 2.87 -20.93 -8.53
CA ALA A 41 3.15 -21.29 -9.92
C ALA A 41 2.47 -22.60 -10.32
N GLU A 42 2.56 -23.65 -9.49
CA GLU A 42 1.88 -24.93 -9.69
C GLU A 42 0.37 -24.74 -9.83
N THR A 43 -0.23 -23.96 -8.91
CA THR A 43 -1.68 -23.68 -8.97
C THR A 43 -2.03 -22.82 -10.18
N ALA A 44 -1.22 -21.82 -10.52
CA ALA A 44 -1.47 -20.94 -11.67
C ALA A 44 -1.41 -21.66 -13.02
N ALA A 45 -0.64 -22.75 -13.11
CA ALA A 45 -0.45 -23.57 -14.29
C ALA A 45 -1.60 -24.56 -14.55
N LEU A 46 -2.49 -24.77 -13.57
CA LEU A 46 -3.66 -25.62 -13.77
C LEU A 46 -4.57 -25.05 -14.87
N PRO A 47 -5.10 -25.91 -15.76
CA PRO A 47 -6.00 -25.49 -16.83
C PRO A 47 -7.33 -25.01 -16.24
N ILE A 48 -7.87 -23.94 -16.83
CA ILE A 48 -9.22 -23.43 -16.54
C ILE A 48 -9.81 -22.93 -17.83
N GLU A 49 -11.12 -23.09 -17.99
CA GLU A 49 -11.84 -22.42 -19.08
C GLU A 49 -11.96 -20.92 -18.81
N ALA A 50 -12.02 -20.12 -19.88
CA ALA A 50 -11.95 -18.66 -19.77
C ALA A 50 -13.10 -18.06 -18.93
N ASP A 51 -14.29 -18.65 -19.04
CA ASP A 51 -15.53 -18.25 -18.38
C ASP A 51 -15.87 -19.10 -17.14
N GLU A 52 -14.99 -20.01 -16.74
CA GLU A 52 -15.23 -20.91 -15.61
C GLU A 52 -15.37 -20.11 -14.29
N LYS A 53 -16.50 -20.30 -13.58
CA LYS A 53 -16.80 -19.57 -12.33
C LYS A 53 -16.53 -20.38 -11.05
N SER A 54 -15.93 -21.56 -11.17
CA SER A 54 -15.67 -22.46 -10.04
C SER A 54 -14.77 -21.80 -8.98
N PRO A 55 -14.87 -22.24 -7.70
CA PRO A 55 -13.94 -21.81 -6.66
C PRO A 55 -12.47 -22.06 -7.02
N LEU A 56 -12.19 -23.16 -7.74
CA LEU A 56 -10.86 -23.50 -8.22
C LEU A 56 -10.38 -22.47 -9.26
N ALA A 57 -11.20 -22.14 -10.26
CA ALA A 57 -10.86 -21.14 -11.27
C ALA A 57 -10.62 -19.75 -10.67
N LYS A 58 -11.40 -19.36 -9.64
CA LYS A 58 -11.14 -18.13 -8.86
C LYS A 58 -9.77 -18.18 -8.17
N THR A 59 -9.44 -19.30 -7.53
CA THR A 59 -8.15 -19.50 -6.85
C THR A 59 -6.99 -19.41 -7.84
N ILE A 60 -7.08 -20.09 -8.98
CA ILE A 60 -6.07 -20.08 -10.04
C ILE A 60 -5.84 -18.65 -10.56
N ARG A 61 -6.92 -17.90 -10.84
CA ARG A 61 -6.82 -16.48 -11.25
C ARG A 61 -6.19 -15.61 -10.16
N THR A 62 -6.49 -15.85 -8.89
CA THR A 62 -5.84 -15.16 -7.76
C THR A 62 -4.35 -15.49 -7.72
N CYS A 63 -3.95 -16.75 -7.87
CA CYS A 63 -2.53 -17.13 -7.94
C CYS A 63 -1.81 -16.44 -9.10
N ARG A 64 -2.42 -16.39 -10.29
CA ARG A 64 -1.88 -15.64 -11.45
C ARG A 64 -1.69 -14.16 -11.14
N ARG A 65 -2.64 -13.51 -10.46
CA ARG A 65 -2.54 -12.10 -10.05
C ARG A 65 -1.43 -11.89 -9.01
N LEU A 66 -1.34 -12.78 -8.01
CA LEU A 66 -0.30 -12.71 -6.98
C LEU A 66 1.10 -12.88 -7.57
N LEU A 67 1.28 -13.74 -8.57
CA LEU A 67 2.56 -13.91 -9.26
C LEU A 67 3.01 -12.63 -9.98
N LYS A 68 2.08 -11.84 -10.53
CA LYS A 68 2.41 -10.55 -11.18
C LYS A 68 2.97 -9.52 -10.20
N VAL A 69 2.55 -9.57 -8.94
CA VAL A 69 2.97 -8.63 -7.89
C VAL A 69 3.93 -9.28 -6.88
N GLU A 70 4.42 -10.49 -7.16
CA GLU A 70 5.19 -11.30 -6.22
C GLU A 70 6.40 -10.55 -5.64
N PRO A 71 7.21 -9.82 -6.43
CA PRO A 71 8.33 -9.06 -5.86
C PRO A 71 7.88 -8.00 -4.84
N ALA A 72 6.76 -7.31 -5.10
CA ALA A 72 6.23 -6.27 -4.23
C ALA A 72 5.68 -6.81 -2.90
N LEU A 73 5.23 -8.08 -2.86
CA LEU A 73 4.80 -8.73 -1.61
C LEU A 73 5.93 -8.85 -0.58
N TRP A 74 7.19 -8.74 -1.00
CA TRP A 74 8.37 -8.92 -0.15
C TRP A 74 9.16 -7.63 0.09
N THR A 75 8.71 -6.48 -0.40
CA THR A 75 9.44 -5.20 -0.25
C THR A 75 9.74 -4.89 1.22
N PHE A 76 8.79 -5.19 2.10
CA PHE A 76 8.92 -5.00 3.56
C PHE A 76 10.04 -5.82 4.19
N VAL A 77 10.57 -6.85 3.50
CA VAL A 77 11.65 -7.70 4.01
C VAL A 77 12.99 -7.00 3.86
N TYR A 78 13.17 -6.29 2.75
CA TYR A 78 14.44 -5.65 2.38
C TYR A 78 14.49 -4.18 2.76
N THR A 79 13.34 -3.50 2.81
CA THR A 79 13.27 -2.05 3.05
C THR A 79 12.91 -1.77 4.51
N VAL A 80 13.76 -1.00 5.19
CA VAL A 80 13.49 -0.52 6.56
C VAL A 80 12.32 0.47 6.53
N GLY A 81 11.47 0.43 7.54
CA GLY A 81 10.29 1.31 7.66
C GLY A 81 9.07 0.89 6.82
N VAL A 82 9.20 -0.10 5.94
CA VAL A 82 8.05 -0.65 5.21
C VAL A 82 7.38 -1.74 6.03
N GLU A 83 6.09 -1.55 6.32
CA GLU A 83 5.25 -2.51 7.03
C GLU A 83 4.86 -3.71 6.13
N PRO A 84 4.62 -4.90 6.69
CA PRO A 84 4.22 -6.07 5.94
C PRO A 84 2.72 -6.04 5.57
N THR A 85 2.01 -4.98 5.94
CA THR A 85 0.58 -4.79 5.72
C THR A 85 0.34 -3.50 4.93
N ASN A 86 -0.80 -3.46 4.24
CA ASN A 86 -1.23 -2.29 3.47
C ASN A 86 -1.94 -1.22 4.34
N ASN A 87 -1.91 -1.37 5.66
CA ASN A 87 -2.72 -0.57 6.59
C ASN A 87 -2.47 0.94 6.43
N ALA A 88 -1.21 1.35 6.26
CA ALA A 88 -0.86 2.76 6.10
C ALA A 88 -1.50 3.37 4.82
N ALA A 89 -1.41 2.66 3.70
CA ALA A 89 -2.03 3.12 2.45
C ALA A 89 -3.56 3.09 2.53
N GLU A 90 -4.15 2.06 3.15
CA GLU A 90 -5.60 1.98 3.37
C GLU A 90 -6.11 3.11 4.28
N GLN A 91 -5.38 3.41 5.36
CA GLN A 91 -5.67 4.54 6.24
C GLN A 91 -5.58 5.88 5.50
N ALA A 92 -4.56 6.08 4.68
CA ALA A 92 -4.39 7.29 3.87
C ALA A 92 -5.51 7.47 2.84
N LEU A 93 -6.00 6.38 2.24
CA LEU A 93 -7.10 6.41 1.25
C LEU A 93 -8.50 6.51 1.89
N ARG A 94 -8.65 6.11 3.15
CA ARG A 94 -9.94 6.03 3.83
C ARG A 94 -10.75 7.34 3.81
N PRO A 95 -10.17 8.54 4.04
CA PRO A 95 -10.90 9.80 3.93
C PRO A 95 -11.51 10.02 2.54
N ALA A 96 -10.77 9.70 1.47
CA ALA A 96 -11.23 9.83 0.09
C ALA A 96 -12.41 8.90 -0.21
N VAL A 97 -12.32 7.65 0.24
CA VAL A 97 -13.36 6.63 0.05
C VAL A 97 -14.63 7.02 0.80
N ILE A 98 -14.51 7.46 2.06
CA ILE A 98 -15.65 7.93 2.86
C ILE A 98 -16.31 9.12 2.18
N TRP A 99 -15.52 10.14 1.81
CA TRP A 99 -16.04 11.34 1.14
C TRP A 99 -16.79 11.00 -0.15
N ARG A 100 -16.22 10.16 -1.03
CA ARG A 100 -16.90 9.75 -2.26
C ARG A 100 -18.22 9.05 -1.97
N LYS A 101 -18.27 8.22 -0.93
CA LYS A 101 -19.48 7.49 -0.53
C LYS A 101 -20.56 8.41 0.04
N THR A 102 -20.19 9.38 0.86
CA THR A 102 -21.15 10.29 1.52
C THR A 102 -21.56 11.49 0.67
N SER A 103 -20.69 11.91 -0.24
CA SER A 103 -20.85 13.15 -1.01
C SER A 103 -20.96 12.90 -2.53
N PHE A 104 -21.13 11.64 -2.94
CA PHE A 104 -21.25 11.20 -4.34
C PHE A 104 -20.06 11.52 -5.27
N GLY A 105 -18.98 12.09 -4.74
CA GLY A 105 -17.82 12.47 -5.53
C GLY A 105 -17.99 13.82 -6.24
N ALA A 106 -17.05 14.14 -7.12
CA ALA A 106 -17.12 15.34 -7.95
C ALA A 106 -17.79 15.01 -9.29
N GLN A 107 -18.69 15.88 -9.75
CA GLN A 107 -19.39 15.73 -11.03
C GLN A 107 -18.67 16.37 -12.22
N SER A 108 -17.48 16.93 -11.99
CA SER A 108 -16.66 17.56 -13.02
C SER A 108 -15.19 17.15 -12.89
N GLN A 109 -14.45 17.26 -13.99
CA GLN A 109 -13.01 17.00 -14.00
C GLN A 109 -12.24 18.03 -13.15
N SER A 110 -12.69 19.29 -13.13
CA SER A 110 -12.12 20.34 -12.27
C SER A 110 -12.32 20.02 -10.78
N GLY A 111 -13.53 19.63 -10.39
CA GLY A 111 -13.81 19.20 -9.01
C GLY A 111 -13.03 17.95 -8.60
N SER A 112 -12.88 16.99 -9.50
CA SER A 112 -12.08 15.77 -9.25
C SER A 112 -10.61 16.11 -9.00
N ARG A 113 -10.03 17.03 -9.79
CA ARG A 113 -8.66 17.51 -9.60
C ARG A 113 -8.49 18.25 -8.27
N PHE A 114 -9.43 19.15 -7.95
CA PHE A 114 -9.42 19.88 -6.69
C PHE A 114 -9.40 18.94 -5.47
N VAL A 115 -10.33 17.97 -5.45
CA VAL A 115 -10.41 17.00 -4.35
C VAL A 115 -9.16 16.13 -4.26
N THR A 116 -8.63 15.71 -5.42
CA THR A 116 -7.36 14.95 -5.47
C THR A 116 -6.21 15.75 -4.85
N HIS A 117 -6.06 17.03 -5.22
CA HIS A 117 -5.01 17.88 -4.66
C HIS A 117 -5.19 18.10 -3.16
N LEU A 118 -6.41 18.41 -2.70
CA LEU A 118 -6.68 18.65 -1.28
C LEU A 118 -6.43 17.40 -0.43
N LEU A 119 -6.81 16.22 -0.91
CA LEU A 119 -6.55 14.96 -0.22
C LEU A 119 -5.05 14.65 -0.18
N THR A 120 -4.32 14.86 -1.28
CA THR A 120 -2.87 14.69 -1.31
C THR A 120 -2.18 15.63 -0.33
N VAL A 121 -2.51 16.92 -0.35
CA VAL A 121 -1.92 17.92 0.56
C VAL A 121 -2.23 17.56 2.02
N SER A 122 -3.50 17.30 2.34
CA SER A 122 -3.90 16.99 3.72
C SER A 122 -3.32 15.67 4.23
N ALA A 123 -3.21 14.64 3.39
CA ALA A 123 -2.58 13.37 3.77
C ALA A 123 -1.08 13.53 4.01
N SER A 124 -0.37 14.25 3.13
CA SER A 124 1.06 14.52 3.29
C SER A 124 1.36 15.35 4.54
N LEU A 125 0.61 16.42 4.79
CA LEU A 125 0.82 17.27 5.97
C LEU A 125 0.54 16.52 7.28
N LYS A 126 -0.50 15.67 7.33
CA LYS A 126 -0.75 14.80 8.48
C LYS A 126 0.39 13.81 8.72
N ALA A 127 0.93 13.22 7.65
CA ALA A 127 2.06 12.30 7.75
C ALA A 127 3.35 13.00 8.22
N GLN A 128 3.48 14.30 7.96
CA GLN A 128 4.61 15.16 8.36
C GLN A 128 4.39 15.87 9.71
N ASP A 129 3.27 15.62 10.40
CA ASP A 129 2.87 16.34 11.63
C ASP A 129 2.82 17.88 11.46
N ARG A 130 2.37 18.35 10.29
CA ARG A 130 2.24 19.78 9.95
C ARG A 130 0.78 20.22 9.94
N ASN A 131 0.53 21.46 10.39
CA ASN A 131 -0.81 22.04 10.41
C ASN A 131 -1.32 22.32 8.97
N ILE A 132 -2.48 21.76 8.64
CA ILE A 132 -3.10 21.88 7.31
C ILE A 132 -3.58 23.31 7.03
N LEU A 133 -4.24 23.95 8.01
CA LEU A 133 -4.80 25.28 7.83
C LEU A 133 -3.69 26.31 7.63
N ASP A 134 -2.61 26.21 8.39
CA ASP A 134 -1.46 27.11 8.28
C ASP A 134 -0.80 26.98 6.91
N PHE A 135 -0.58 25.76 6.43
CA PHE A 135 -0.03 25.51 5.11
C PHE A 135 -0.92 26.08 3.99
N LEU A 136 -2.23 25.83 4.03
CA LEU A 136 -3.16 26.34 3.03
C LEU A 136 -3.22 27.88 3.06
N THR A 137 -3.15 28.48 4.25
CA THR A 137 -3.12 29.93 4.42
C THR A 137 -1.86 30.52 3.78
N GLN A 138 -0.69 29.97 4.08
CA GLN A 138 0.57 30.37 3.48
C GLN A 138 0.57 30.20 1.95
N ALA A 139 0.04 29.09 1.45
CA ALA A 139 -0.07 28.86 0.00
C ALA A 139 -0.98 29.89 -0.69
N CYS A 140 -2.12 30.24 -0.08
CA CYS A 140 -3.01 31.27 -0.59
C CYS A 140 -2.38 32.67 -0.55
N LEU A 141 -1.66 33.01 0.52
CA LEU A 141 -0.96 34.28 0.66
C LEU A 141 0.16 34.41 -0.38
N ALA A 142 0.99 33.38 -0.54
CA ALA A 142 2.06 33.35 -1.53
C ALA A 142 1.53 33.51 -2.96
N ASN A 143 0.46 32.79 -3.31
CA ASN A 143 -0.17 32.91 -4.62
C ASN A 143 -0.73 34.33 -4.89
N ARG A 144 -1.26 35.01 -3.86
CA ARG A 144 -1.74 36.40 -3.99
C ARG A 144 -0.60 37.40 -4.11
N ALA A 145 0.50 37.18 -3.40
CA ALA A 145 1.67 38.05 -3.41
C ALA A 145 2.60 37.80 -4.63
N GLY A 146 2.37 36.73 -5.40
CA GLY A 146 3.25 36.33 -6.49
C GLY A 146 4.60 35.78 -6.01
N THR A 147 4.67 35.32 -4.76
CA THR A 147 5.89 34.74 -4.17
C THR A 147 5.86 33.21 -4.22
N GLU A 148 6.99 32.58 -3.90
CA GLU A 148 7.10 31.13 -3.89
C GLU A 148 6.17 30.49 -2.82
N PRO A 149 5.37 29.46 -3.18
CA PRO A 149 4.49 28.79 -2.23
C PRO A 149 5.28 27.87 -1.27
N PRO A 150 4.73 27.55 -0.09
CA PRO A 150 5.39 26.64 0.85
C PRO A 150 5.54 25.24 0.25
N SER A 151 6.69 24.60 0.49
CA SER A 151 6.96 23.23 0.04
C SER A 151 6.08 22.21 0.77
N LEU A 152 5.47 21.32 -0.01
CA LEU A 152 4.77 20.14 0.52
C LEU A 152 5.75 19.00 0.86
N LEU A 153 6.95 18.99 0.26
CA LEU A 153 7.99 18.02 0.58
C LEU A 153 8.74 18.48 1.86
N PRO A 154 9.10 17.55 2.75
CA PRO A 154 9.90 17.84 3.93
C PRO A 154 11.34 18.22 3.58
#